data_AF-A0A957P871-F1
#
_entry.id   AF-A0A957P871-F1
#
_cell.length_a   1.000
_cell.length_b   1.000
_cell.length_c   1.000
_cell.angle_alpha   90.00
_cell.angle_beta   90.00
_cell.angle_gamma   90.00
#
_symmetry.space_group_name_H-M   'P 1'
#
loop_
_entity.id
_entity.type
_entity.pdbx_description
1 polymer ?
#
loop_
_entity_poly.entity_id
_entity_poly.type
_entity_poly.pdbx_seq_one_letter_code
_entity_poly.pdbx_strand_id
1 'polypeptide(L)'
;EREKARLANEQTLAELAQLKQTLETQSEVVETGIRIHNRIDQLPRQSARYVERPIADVRYLVINQTGVGPDVPMEELARIHSEEWPGILYDYVIDSQGHVHQTQPLNQVVDTDLPYLAQAINVAFMGEFNADPPSDEQLYAGGQLISWLLQRFPNVSVENIKGLSEFIEHESPGSQWQRGHKWKEMLLASMRRSIGLYNPEQAEQELRDQIGQKEQQIRILQDERQAVRAQKLELEAEYQRLLNEMEEQAQHTTNVTVPEPAMRRLIDQLPRHPTLRYKTRSLSQVTHIAIHHTATPPTMTPQRIAELHINPDPSRDKEAWPGIGYHFFVHADGSIDQLNHLETVSYHVYRHNEQAVGVVFAGSFMNGAIPTSAQLR
;
A
#
# COMPACT_ATOMS: atom_id res chain seq x y z
N GLU A 1 -11.84 -34.30 73.84
CA GLU A 1 -11.14 -34.75 72.62
C GLU A 1 -12.09 -35.34 71.58
N ARG A 2 -12.50 -36.62 71.65
CA ARG A 2 -13.31 -37.28 70.59
C ARG A 2 -14.64 -36.59 70.27
N GLU A 3 -15.38 -36.15 71.28
CA GLU A 3 -16.69 -35.49 71.08
C GLU A 3 -16.55 -34.08 70.51
N LYS A 4 -15.46 -33.38 70.86
CA LYS A 4 -15.13 -32.05 70.33
C LYS A 4 -14.69 -32.13 68.86
N ALA A 5 -13.94 -33.18 68.49
CA ALA A 5 -13.57 -33.47 67.12
C ALA A 5 -14.79 -33.89 66.26
N ARG A 6 -15.75 -34.64 66.83
CA ARG A 6 -17.00 -34.99 66.14
C ARG A 6 -17.84 -33.75 65.83
N LEU A 7 -18.03 -32.87 66.82
CA LEU A 7 -18.77 -31.62 66.66
C LEU A 7 -18.11 -30.69 65.64
N ALA A 8 -16.78 -30.53 65.69
CA ALA A 8 -16.06 -29.71 64.71
C ALA A 8 -16.19 -30.27 63.28
N ASN A 9 -16.12 -31.60 63.11
CA ASN A 9 -16.27 -32.24 61.81
C ASN A 9 -17.71 -32.14 61.28
N GLU A 10 -18.72 -32.27 62.14
CA GLU A 10 -20.13 -32.05 61.80
C GLU A 10 -20.39 -30.58 61.38
N GLN A 11 -19.74 -29.63 62.05
CA GLN A 11 -19.86 -28.21 61.75
C GLN A 11 -19.16 -27.86 60.42
N THR A 12 -17.95 -28.37 60.18
CA THR A 12 -17.24 -28.18 58.90
C THR A 12 -17.96 -28.88 57.74
N LEU A 13 -18.57 -30.05 57.94
CA LEU A 13 -19.35 -30.72 56.90
C LEU A 13 -20.66 -29.96 56.58
N ALA A 14 -21.29 -29.35 57.58
CA ALA A 14 -22.45 -28.47 57.36
C ALA A 14 -22.07 -27.18 56.61
N GLU A 15 -20.94 -26.57 56.96
CA GLU A 15 -20.41 -25.37 56.27
C GLU A 15 -20.01 -25.68 54.83
N LEU A 16 -19.39 -26.84 54.59
CA LEU A 16 -19.03 -27.32 53.25
C LEU A 16 -20.27 -27.65 52.41
N ALA A 17 -21.32 -28.22 53.01
CA ALA A 17 -22.59 -28.47 52.35
C ALA A 17 -23.31 -27.15 51.98
N GLN A 18 -23.25 -26.14 52.86
CA GLN A 18 -23.86 -24.82 52.63
C GLN A 18 -23.08 -23.99 51.61
N LEU A 19 -21.75 -24.11 51.57
CA LEU A 19 -20.91 -23.52 50.52
C LEU A 19 -21.13 -24.22 49.17
N LYS A 20 -21.29 -25.55 49.14
CA LYS A 20 -21.66 -26.29 47.92
C LYS A 20 -23.07 -25.94 47.45
N GLN A 21 -24.03 -25.81 48.35
CA GLN A 21 -25.40 -25.42 48.01
C GLN A 21 -25.49 -23.96 47.53
N THR A 22 -24.66 -23.06 48.07
CA THR A 22 -24.51 -21.67 47.56
C THR A 22 -23.82 -21.65 46.19
N LEU A 23 -22.81 -22.51 45.98
CA LEU A 23 -22.12 -22.67 44.69
C LEU A 23 -23.04 -23.28 43.60
N GLU A 24 -23.94 -24.18 43.99
CA GLU A 24 -24.93 -24.84 43.13
C GLU A 24 -26.16 -23.95 42.84
N THR A 25 -26.52 -23.03 43.74
CA THR A 25 -27.63 -22.07 43.54
C THR A 25 -27.20 -20.76 42.85
N GLN A 26 -25.90 -20.49 42.69
CA GLN A 26 -25.38 -19.28 42.05
C GLN A 26 -24.90 -19.47 40.59
N SER A 27 -25.10 -20.62 39.96
CA SER A 27 -24.67 -20.82 38.57
C SER A 27 -25.49 -21.90 37.90
N GLU A 28 -26.39 -21.52 37.00
CA GLU A 28 -26.79 -22.46 35.95
C GLU A 28 -25.57 -22.62 35.02
N VAL A 29 -24.81 -23.70 35.22
CA VAL A 29 -23.95 -24.21 34.15
C VAL A 29 -24.90 -24.69 33.07
N VAL A 30 -25.06 -23.91 32.02
CA VAL A 30 -25.87 -24.32 30.87
C VAL A 30 -25.05 -25.29 30.02
N GLU A 31 -25.70 -26.21 29.30
CA GLU A 31 -25.12 -27.34 28.54
C GLU A 31 -23.89 -27.01 27.65
N THR A 32 -23.60 -25.73 27.40
CA THR A 32 -22.44 -25.22 26.63
C THR A 32 -21.21 -24.85 27.50
N GLY A 33 -21.23 -25.08 28.81
CA GLY A 33 -20.12 -24.77 29.72
C GLY A 33 -19.96 -23.28 30.06
N ILE A 34 -20.95 -22.44 29.72
CA ILE A 34 -21.01 -21.03 30.12
C ILE A 34 -21.58 -20.89 31.53
N ARG A 35 -20.95 -20.03 32.35
CA ARG A 35 -21.42 -19.69 33.70
C ARG A 35 -22.13 -18.34 33.67
N ILE A 36 -23.44 -18.35 33.98
CA ILE A 36 -24.26 -17.14 34.04
C ILE A 36 -24.64 -16.86 35.49
N HIS A 37 -24.28 -15.66 35.98
CA HIS A 37 -24.62 -15.16 37.30
C HIS A 37 -25.97 -14.43 37.24
N ASN A 38 -26.99 -14.97 37.90
CA ASN A 38 -28.30 -14.32 37.94
C ASN A 38 -28.27 -13.13 38.93
N ARG A 39 -28.52 -11.92 38.42
CA ARG A 39 -28.58 -10.66 39.19
C ARG A 39 -29.94 -9.97 39.09
N ILE A 40 -30.94 -10.61 38.47
CA ILE A 40 -32.25 -10.00 38.18
C ILE A 40 -32.90 -9.41 39.44
N ASP A 41 -32.98 -10.19 40.52
CA ASP A 41 -33.63 -9.77 41.77
C ASP A 41 -32.69 -9.00 42.72
N GLN A 42 -31.46 -8.74 42.29
CA GLN A 42 -30.41 -8.09 43.09
C GLN A 42 -30.18 -6.63 42.70
N LEU A 43 -30.74 -6.19 41.57
CA LEU A 43 -30.54 -4.84 41.03
C LEU A 43 -31.82 -3.98 41.16
N PRO A 44 -31.68 -2.64 41.34
CA PRO A 44 -32.82 -1.73 41.38
C PRO A 44 -33.72 -1.86 40.13
N ARG A 45 -35.02 -2.06 40.36
CA ARG A 45 -36.00 -2.23 39.27
C ARG A 45 -37.43 -1.84 39.67
N GLN A 46 -38.13 -1.16 38.78
CA GLN A 46 -39.55 -0.82 38.83
C GLN A 46 -40.35 -1.84 37.99
N SER A 47 -40.60 -3.02 38.54
CA SER A 47 -41.18 -4.17 37.81
C SER A 47 -42.50 -3.87 37.07
N ALA A 48 -43.33 -2.96 37.59
CA ALA A 48 -44.61 -2.57 36.99
C ALA A 48 -44.49 -1.83 35.65
N ARG A 49 -43.30 -1.37 35.27
CA ARG A 49 -43.03 -0.65 33.99
C ARG A 49 -42.45 -1.54 32.90
N TYR A 50 -42.53 -2.86 33.10
CA TYR A 50 -42.12 -3.85 32.12
C TYR A 50 -43.34 -4.59 31.57
N VAL A 51 -43.30 -4.89 30.28
CA VAL A 51 -44.30 -5.66 29.57
C VAL A 51 -43.74 -7.02 29.17
N GLU A 52 -44.62 -7.97 28.85
CA GLU A 52 -44.22 -9.28 28.35
C GLU A 52 -43.60 -9.17 26.96
N ARG A 53 -42.47 -9.86 26.75
CA ARG A 53 -41.78 -9.98 25.46
C ARG A 53 -41.79 -11.44 25.03
N PRO A 54 -42.64 -11.84 24.07
CA PRO A 54 -42.58 -13.16 23.48
C PRO A 54 -41.20 -13.46 22.91
N ILE A 55 -40.68 -14.68 23.11
CA ILE A 55 -39.42 -15.14 22.51
C ILE A 55 -39.49 -15.00 20.98
N ALA A 56 -40.68 -15.23 20.41
CA ALA A 56 -40.94 -15.11 18.99
C ALA A 56 -40.80 -13.68 18.45
N ASP A 57 -40.69 -12.65 19.29
CA ASP A 57 -40.52 -11.24 18.90
C ASP A 57 -39.06 -10.78 18.94
N VAL A 58 -38.15 -11.58 19.51
CA VAL A 58 -36.72 -11.29 19.49
C VAL A 58 -36.19 -11.47 18.07
N ARG A 59 -35.59 -10.41 17.52
CA ARG A 59 -35.00 -10.33 16.17
C ARG A 59 -33.51 -10.04 16.20
N TYR A 60 -33.01 -9.41 17.26
CA TYR A 60 -31.63 -8.91 17.33
C TYR A 60 -30.91 -9.32 18.61
N LEU A 61 -29.59 -9.42 18.52
CA LEU A 61 -28.71 -9.23 19.68
C LEU A 61 -28.06 -7.85 19.54
N VAL A 62 -28.27 -6.98 20.54
CA VAL A 62 -27.76 -5.62 20.52
C VAL A 62 -26.58 -5.51 21.47
N ILE A 63 -25.41 -5.25 20.91
CA ILE A 63 -24.16 -5.13 21.65
C ILE A 63 -23.97 -3.68 22.10
N ASN A 64 -23.68 -3.54 23.39
CA ASN A 64 -23.49 -2.28 24.07
C ASN A 64 -22.13 -2.21 24.78
N GLN A 65 -21.66 -1.00 25.04
CA GLN A 65 -20.68 -0.73 26.09
C GLN A 65 -21.40 -0.10 27.29
N THR A 66 -20.89 -0.26 28.50
CA THR A 66 -21.46 0.41 29.67
C THR A 66 -21.07 1.89 29.76
N GLY A 67 -19.95 2.29 29.13
CA GLY A 67 -19.44 3.66 29.16
C GLY A 67 -18.89 4.09 30.53
N VAL A 68 -18.73 3.13 31.45
CA VAL A 68 -18.16 3.34 32.78
C VAL A 68 -16.93 2.45 32.97
N GLY A 69 -16.04 2.85 33.86
CA GLY A 69 -14.83 2.09 34.16
C GLY A 69 -15.12 0.68 34.71
N PRO A 70 -14.15 -0.25 34.58
CA PRO A 70 -14.33 -1.67 34.95
C PRO A 70 -14.55 -1.91 36.46
N ASP A 71 -14.22 -0.94 37.30
CA ASP A 71 -14.37 -1.03 38.76
C ASP A 71 -15.74 -0.56 39.27
N VAL A 72 -16.60 -0.05 38.38
CA VAL A 72 -17.93 0.45 38.77
C VAL A 72 -18.84 -0.73 39.14
N PRO A 73 -19.38 -0.77 40.37
CA PRO A 73 -20.30 -1.82 40.79
C PRO A 73 -21.56 -1.88 39.92
N MET A 74 -22.07 -3.08 39.71
CA MET A 74 -23.27 -3.28 38.86
C MET A 74 -24.52 -2.61 39.44
N GLU A 75 -24.61 -2.53 40.77
CA GLU A 75 -25.67 -1.83 41.49
C GLU A 75 -25.67 -0.33 41.17
N GLU A 76 -24.48 0.27 41.04
CA GLU A 76 -24.32 1.67 40.68
C GLU A 76 -24.67 1.91 39.20
N LEU A 77 -24.24 1.02 38.30
CA LEU A 77 -24.66 1.05 36.89
C LEU A 77 -26.18 0.98 36.75
N ALA A 78 -26.83 0.08 37.50
CA ALA A 78 -28.29 -0.04 37.52
C ALA A 78 -28.97 1.21 38.11
N ARG A 79 -28.37 1.85 39.12
CA ARG A 79 -28.86 3.12 39.69
C ARG A 79 -28.83 4.25 38.66
N ILE A 80 -27.73 4.39 37.90
CA ILE A 80 -27.60 5.39 36.83
C ILE A 80 -28.68 5.19 35.78
N HIS A 81 -28.88 3.96 35.29
CA HIS A 81 -29.94 3.67 34.33
C HIS A 81 -31.34 3.96 34.89
N SER A 82 -31.53 3.76 36.20
CA SER A 82 -32.83 3.95 36.87
C SER A 82 -33.27 5.42 36.96
N GLU A 83 -32.40 6.38 36.62
CA GLU A 83 -32.76 7.82 36.55
C GLU A 83 -33.73 8.09 35.40
N GLU A 84 -33.60 7.38 34.28
CA GLU A 84 -34.46 7.54 33.10
C GLU A 84 -35.32 6.30 32.83
N TRP A 85 -34.80 5.12 33.14
CA TRP A 85 -35.39 3.83 32.79
C TRP A 85 -35.95 3.12 34.03
N PRO A 86 -36.85 2.14 33.90
CA PRO A 86 -37.37 1.41 35.04
C PRO A 86 -36.35 0.45 35.68
N GLY A 87 -35.13 0.38 35.17
CA GLY A 87 -34.02 -0.43 35.67
C GLY A 87 -32.89 -0.44 34.63
N ILE A 88 -31.87 -1.29 34.86
CA ILE A 88 -30.80 -1.49 33.89
C ILE A 88 -31.36 -1.99 32.55
N LEU A 89 -30.92 -1.42 31.43
CA LEU A 89 -31.48 -1.73 30.11
C LEU A 89 -30.87 -2.98 29.45
N TYR A 90 -29.74 -3.44 29.98
CA TYR A 90 -29.06 -4.61 29.48
C TYR A 90 -29.72 -5.87 30.03
N ASP A 91 -29.97 -6.86 29.18
CA ASP A 91 -30.41 -8.19 29.60
C ASP A 91 -29.22 -8.99 30.17
N TYR A 92 -28.03 -8.76 29.63
CA TYR A 92 -26.77 -9.31 30.11
C TYR A 92 -25.68 -8.23 30.21
N VAL A 93 -24.80 -8.38 31.21
CA VAL A 93 -23.57 -7.59 31.35
C VAL A 93 -22.39 -8.54 31.48
N ILE A 94 -21.34 -8.30 30.70
CA ILE A 94 -20.06 -9.03 30.76
C ILE A 94 -19.05 -8.12 31.45
N ASP A 95 -18.62 -8.51 32.65
CA ASP A 95 -17.65 -7.73 33.43
C ASP A 95 -16.22 -7.81 32.83
N SER A 96 -15.30 -7.02 33.36
CA SER A 96 -13.91 -6.96 32.86
C SER A 96 -13.13 -8.28 32.98
N GLN A 97 -13.60 -9.22 33.79
CA GLN A 97 -13.02 -10.56 33.96
C GLN A 97 -13.70 -11.61 33.07
N GLY A 98 -14.69 -11.21 32.26
CA GLY A 98 -15.44 -12.11 31.41
C GLY A 98 -16.54 -12.90 32.13
N HIS A 99 -16.91 -12.55 33.37
CA HIS A 99 -18.09 -13.17 33.97
C HIS A 99 -19.36 -12.59 33.35
N VAL A 100 -20.29 -13.48 33.02
CA VAL A 100 -21.57 -13.11 32.42
C VAL A 100 -22.63 -12.99 33.51
N HIS A 101 -23.26 -11.82 33.61
CA HIS A 101 -24.33 -11.55 34.56
C HIS A 101 -25.64 -11.35 33.81
N GLN A 102 -26.66 -12.12 34.14
CA GLN A 102 -28.01 -11.87 33.65
C GLN A 102 -28.69 -10.84 34.54
N THR A 103 -29.07 -9.72 33.96
CA THR A 103 -29.58 -8.55 34.66
C THR A 103 -31.07 -8.30 34.41
N GLN A 104 -31.65 -8.92 33.37
CA GLN A 104 -33.11 -8.91 33.14
C GLN A 104 -33.67 -10.29 32.75
N PRO A 105 -34.95 -10.58 33.05
CA PRO A 105 -35.70 -11.70 32.49
C PRO A 105 -35.86 -11.51 30.98
N LEU A 106 -35.57 -12.56 30.21
CA LEU A 106 -35.60 -12.46 28.75
C LEU A 106 -37.02 -12.35 28.16
N ASN A 107 -38.04 -12.72 28.94
CA ASN A 107 -39.46 -12.61 28.58
C ASN A 107 -40.09 -11.28 29.00
N GLN A 108 -39.30 -10.30 29.43
CA GLN A 108 -39.78 -8.99 29.81
C GLN A 108 -38.93 -7.91 29.15
N VAL A 109 -39.56 -6.77 28.88
CA VAL A 109 -38.89 -5.60 28.32
C VAL A 109 -39.54 -4.32 28.87
N VAL A 110 -38.81 -3.22 28.88
CA VAL A 110 -39.41 -1.91 29.17
C VAL A 110 -40.50 -1.60 28.14
N ASP A 111 -41.60 -1.00 28.58
CA ASP A 111 -42.65 -0.51 27.68
C ASP A 111 -42.11 0.61 26.78
N THR A 112 -41.83 0.28 25.52
CA THR A 112 -41.17 1.17 24.56
C THR A 112 -41.43 0.76 23.10
N ASP A 113 -41.44 1.75 22.21
CA ASP A 113 -41.53 1.55 20.76
C ASP A 113 -40.15 1.38 20.08
N LEU A 114 -39.06 1.40 20.85
CA LEU A 114 -37.70 1.34 20.34
C LEU A 114 -37.30 -0.10 19.97
N PRO A 115 -37.04 -0.43 18.68
CA PRO A 115 -36.81 -1.81 18.26
C PRO A 115 -35.58 -2.47 18.89
N TYR A 116 -34.51 -1.68 19.13
CA TYR A 116 -33.28 -2.16 19.77
C TYR A 116 -33.44 -2.49 21.26
N LEU A 117 -34.59 -2.17 21.86
CA LEU A 117 -34.98 -2.61 23.20
C LEU A 117 -36.08 -3.67 23.11
N ALA A 118 -37.18 -3.35 22.41
CA ALA A 118 -38.39 -4.18 22.34
C ALA A 118 -38.16 -5.54 21.64
N GLN A 119 -37.34 -5.58 20.59
CA GLN A 119 -37.13 -6.77 19.73
C GLN A 119 -35.72 -7.34 19.87
N ALA A 120 -34.99 -7.01 20.94
CA ALA A 120 -33.61 -7.41 21.11
C ALA A 120 -33.32 -8.00 22.48
N ILE A 121 -32.29 -8.83 22.54
CA ILE A 121 -31.54 -9.09 23.78
C ILE A 121 -30.34 -8.15 23.80
N ASN A 122 -30.27 -7.28 24.81
CA ASN A 122 -29.22 -6.29 24.97
C ASN A 122 -28.08 -6.86 25.82
N VAL A 123 -26.88 -6.93 25.25
CA VAL A 123 -25.67 -7.43 25.90
C VAL A 123 -24.66 -6.30 26.03
N ALA A 124 -24.32 -5.91 27.25
CA ALA A 124 -23.32 -4.87 27.51
C ALA A 124 -21.97 -5.47 27.91
N PHE A 125 -20.90 -4.90 27.34
CA PHE A 125 -19.53 -5.13 27.76
C PHE A 125 -19.13 -4.01 28.71
N MET A 126 -18.63 -4.36 29.89
CA MET A 126 -18.23 -3.39 30.90
C MET A 126 -16.95 -2.69 30.47
N GLY A 127 -17.03 -1.37 30.28
CA GLY A 127 -15.92 -0.53 29.84
C GLY A 127 -16.32 0.57 28.85
N GLU A 128 -15.30 1.26 28.35
CA GLU A 128 -15.37 2.24 27.26
C GLU A 128 -14.40 1.81 26.14
N PHE A 129 -14.92 1.55 24.95
CA PHE A 129 -14.18 0.94 23.83
C PHE A 129 -13.98 1.91 22.66
N ASN A 130 -13.77 3.18 23.00
CA ASN A 130 -13.47 4.23 22.04
C ASN A 130 -12.00 4.17 21.56
N ALA A 131 -11.07 3.80 22.44
CA ALA A 131 -9.65 3.66 22.12
C ALA A 131 -9.27 2.20 21.82
N ASP A 132 -9.56 1.30 22.76
CA ASP A 132 -9.17 -0.11 22.72
C ASP A 132 -10.40 -1.03 22.68
N PRO A 133 -10.28 -2.25 22.12
CA PRO A 133 -11.36 -3.23 22.16
C PRO A 133 -11.56 -3.81 23.58
N PRO A 134 -12.66 -4.55 23.83
CA PRO A 134 -12.82 -5.35 25.05
C PRO A 134 -11.68 -6.36 25.23
N SER A 135 -11.45 -6.81 26.48
CA SER A 135 -10.41 -7.81 26.75
C SER A 135 -10.68 -9.15 26.07
N ASP A 136 -9.65 -9.98 25.97
CA ASP A 136 -9.78 -11.33 25.41
C ASP A 136 -10.77 -12.19 26.22
N GLU A 137 -10.79 -12.04 27.55
CA GLU A 137 -11.74 -12.71 28.44
C GLU A 137 -13.18 -12.26 28.15
N GLN A 138 -13.39 -10.96 27.96
CA GLN A 138 -14.70 -10.42 27.59
C GLN A 138 -15.16 -10.92 26.22
N LEU A 139 -14.27 -10.90 25.22
CA LEU A 139 -14.58 -11.38 23.86
C LEU A 139 -14.82 -12.90 23.83
N TYR A 140 -14.09 -13.66 24.63
CA TYR A 140 -14.32 -15.08 24.82
C TYR A 140 -15.70 -15.35 25.41
N ALA A 141 -16.00 -14.74 26.57
CA ALA A 141 -17.29 -14.88 27.23
C ALA A 141 -18.46 -14.42 26.36
N GLY A 142 -18.30 -13.30 25.64
CA GLY A 142 -19.28 -12.79 24.70
C GLY A 142 -19.54 -13.74 23.53
N GLY A 143 -18.49 -14.36 22.99
CA GLY A 143 -18.61 -15.38 21.94
C GLY A 143 -19.38 -16.62 22.40
N GLN A 144 -19.11 -17.10 23.61
CA GLN A 144 -19.85 -18.21 24.24
C GLN A 144 -21.33 -17.82 24.46
N LEU A 145 -21.58 -16.63 25.03
CA LEU A 145 -22.93 -16.15 25.33
C LEU A 145 -23.77 -15.99 24.05
N ILE A 146 -23.22 -15.35 23.02
CA ILE A 146 -23.92 -15.17 21.75
C ILE A 146 -24.25 -16.51 21.11
N SER A 147 -23.32 -17.46 21.10
CA SER A 147 -23.60 -18.81 20.59
C SER A 147 -24.76 -19.47 21.33
N TRP A 148 -24.79 -19.35 22.65
CA TRP A 148 -25.87 -19.89 23.46
C TRP A 148 -27.21 -19.19 23.18
N LEU A 149 -27.20 -17.86 23.04
CA LEU A 149 -28.39 -17.07 22.71
C LEU A 149 -28.95 -17.42 21.32
N LEU A 150 -28.10 -17.63 20.31
CA LEU A 150 -28.54 -18.02 18.96
C LEU A 150 -29.28 -19.37 18.94
N GLN A 151 -28.90 -20.31 19.81
CA GLN A 151 -29.63 -21.58 19.93
C GLN A 151 -31.01 -21.40 20.57
N ARG A 152 -31.15 -20.41 21.46
CA ARG A 152 -32.39 -20.13 22.21
C ARG A 152 -33.37 -19.24 21.43
N PHE A 153 -32.87 -18.37 20.57
CA PHE A 153 -33.65 -17.41 19.79
C PHE A 153 -33.51 -17.68 18.29
N PRO A 154 -34.27 -18.66 17.74
CA PRO A 154 -34.09 -19.14 16.37
C PRO A 154 -34.40 -18.09 15.28
N ASN A 155 -35.09 -17.01 15.64
CA ASN A 155 -35.39 -15.89 14.74
C ASN A 155 -34.24 -14.89 14.62
N VAL A 156 -33.14 -15.10 15.35
CA VAL A 156 -31.95 -14.24 15.31
C VAL A 156 -30.87 -14.93 14.49
N SER A 157 -30.50 -14.31 13.37
CA SER A 157 -29.36 -14.73 12.56
C SER A 157 -28.09 -13.99 12.94
N VAL A 158 -26.93 -14.48 12.49
CA VAL A 158 -25.63 -13.85 12.75
C VAL A 158 -25.57 -12.40 12.23
N GLU A 159 -26.28 -12.08 11.15
CA GLU A 159 -26.35 -10.72 10.59
C GLU A 159 -27.15 -9.73 11.47
N ASN A 160 -27.98 -10.26 12.37
CA ASN A 160 -28.79 -9.50 13.31
C ASN A 160 -28.08 -9.27 14.66
N ILE A 161 -26.79 -9.61 14.74
CA ILE A 161 -25.90 -9.18 15.81
C ILE A 161 -25.33 -7.80 15.44
N LYS A 162 -25.78 -6.78 16.16
CA LYS A 162 -25.53 -5.37 15.82
C LYS A 162 -25.15 -4.57 17.05
N GLY A 163 -24.28 -3.58 16.88
CA GLY A 163 -24.01 -2.59 17.92
C GLY A 163 -25.15 -1.56 18.01
N LEU A 164 -25.34 -0.92 19.16
CA LEU A 164 -26.37 0.12 19.32
C LEU A 164 -26.25 1.24 18.27
N SER A 165 -25.01 1.64 17.92
CA SER A 165 -24.68 2.60 16.86
C SER A 165 -25.18 2.23 15.46
N GLU A 166 -25.58 0.98 15.23
CA GLU A 166 -26.19 0.54 13.96
C GLU A 166 -27.70 0.79 13.91
N PHE A 167 -28.34 1.17 15.03
CA PHE A 167 -29.76 1.51 15.12
C PHE A 167 -30.01 3.00 15.27
N ILE A 168 -29.16 3.69 16.03
CA ILE A 168 -29.29 5.11 16.36
C ILE A 168 -27.92 5.79 16.35
N GLU A 169 -27.91 7.11 16.22
CA GLU A 169 -26.69 7.91 16.38
C GLU A 169 -26.25 7.84 17.85
N HIS A 170 -25.26 6.99 18.12
CA HIS A 170 -24.77 6.72 19.47
C HIS A 170 -23.35 6.15 19.40
N GLU A 171 -22.53 6.37 20.44
CA GLU A 171 -21.13 5.88 20.45
C GLU A 171 -21.02 4.39 20.76
N SER A 172 -21.92 3.86 21.59
CA SER A 172 -21.97 2.43 21.93
C SER A 172 -22.08 1.52 20.69
N PRO A 173 -21.30 0.43 20.60
CA PRO A 173 -20.49 -0.15 21.67
C PRO A 173 -19.00 0.27 21.59
N GLY A 174 -18.74 1.52 21.19
CA GLY A 174 -17.42 2.12 21.10
C GLY A 174 -16.97 2.34 19.65
N SER A 175 -16.13 3.36 19.44
CA SER A 175 -15.66 3.75 18.10
C SER A 175 -14.91 2.62 17.36
N GLN A 176 -14.33 1.68 18.11
CA GLN A 176 -13.61 0.51 17.59
C GLN A 176 -14.51 -0.63 17.07
N TRP A 177 -15.85 -0.49 17.14
CA TRP A 177 -16.80 -1.56 16.80
C TRP A 177 -16.68 -2.05 15.35
N GLN A 178 -16.83 -1.12 14.40
CA GLN A 178 -16.74 -1.40 12.95
C GLN A 178 -15.51 -0.75 12.29
N ARG A 179 -14.77 0.08 13.02
CA ARG A 179 -13.57 0.79 12.56
C ARG A 179 -12.40 0.48 13.49
N GLY A 180 -11.19 0.86 13.09
CA GLY A 180 -9.98 0.61 13.89
C GLY A 180 -9.76 -0.89 14.14
N HIS A 181 -9.82 -1.31 15.40
CA HIS A 181 -9.68 -2.71 15.80
C HIS A 181 -10.80 -3.64 15.30
N LYS A 182 -11.95 -3.09 14.88
CA LYS A 182 -13.10 -3.83 14.36
C LYS A 182 -13.54 -4.97 15.27
N TRP A 183 -13.76 -4.67 16.53
CA TRP A 183 -14.00 -5.73 17.52
C TRP A 183 -15.32 -6.50 17.32
N LYS A 184 -16.23 -6.02 16.45
CA LYS A 184 -17.34 -6.84 15.91
C LYS A 184 -16.82 -8.13 15.25
N GLU A 185 -15.78 -8.03 14.43
CA GLU A 185 -15.19 -9.18 13.75
C GLU A 185 -14.52 -10.12 14.76
N MET A 186 -13.84 -9.57 15.76
CA MET A 186 -13.20 -10.34 16.85
C MET A 186 -14.25 -11.13 17.66
N LEU A 187 -15.35 -10.48 18.02
CA LEU A 187 -16.46 -11.11 18.76
C LEU A 187 -17.13 -12.22 17.94
N LEU A 188 -17.41 -11.97 16.67
CA LEU A 188 -17.97 -13.00 15.77
C LEU A 188 -17.00 -14.15 15.52
N ALA A 189 -15.69 -13.88 15.48
CA ALA A 189 -14.67 -14.94 15.41
C ALA A 189 -14.67 -15.80 16.68
N SER A 190 -14.81 -15.17 17.85
CA SER A 190 -14.96 -15.87 19.14
C SER A 190 -16.20 -16.78 19.16
N MET A 191 -17.35 -16.26 18.72
CA MET A 191 -18.58 -17.03 18.57
C MET A 191 -18.45 -18.21 17.58
N ARG A 192 -17.73 -18.04 16.46
CA ARG A 192 -17.53 -19.15 15.51
C ARG A 192 -16.65 -20.25 16.10
N ARG A 193 -15.65 -19.88 16.91
CA ARG A 193 -14.82 -20.83 17.66
C ARG A 193 -15.66 -21.62 18.66
N SER A 194 -16.59 -20.98 19.37
CA SER A 194 -17.42 -21.63 20.38
C SER A 194 -18.37 -22.69 19.80
N ILE A 195 -18.87 -22.48 18.58
CA ILE A 195 -19.78 -23.43 17.89
C ILE A 195 -19.01 -24.57 17.18
N GLY A 196 -17.67 -24.57 17.25
CA GLY A 196 -16.83 -25.56 16.54
C GLY A 196 -16.84 -25.39 15.02
N LEU A 197 -17.33 -24.25 14.51
CA LEU A 197 -17.37 -23.91 13.08
C LEU A 197 -16.02 -23.35 12.58
N TYR A 198 -15.07 -23.12 13.48
CA TYR A 198 -13.71 -22.68 13.17
C TYR A 198 -12.72 -23.64 13.83
N ASN A 199 -12.06 -24.48 13.04
CA ASN A 199 -10.92 -25.27 13.52
C ASN A 199 -9.64 -24.42 13.34
N PRO A 200 -9.07 -23.84 14.40
CA PRO A 200 -7.88 -23.00 14.31
C PRO A 200 -6.68 -23.76 13.74
N GLU A 201 -6.63 -25.10 13.84
CA GLU A 201 -5.53 -25.89 13.30
C GLU A 201 -5.39 -25.77 11.78
N GLN A 202 -6.50 -25.66 11.02
CA GLN A 202 -6.42 -25.54 9.56
C GLN A 202 -5.91 -24.17 9.13
N ALA A 203 -6.44 -23.09 9.73
CA ALA A 203 -5.99 -21.74 9.45
C ALA A 203 -4.56 -21.49 9.97
N GLU A 204 -4.20 -22.05 11.13
CA GLU A 204 -2.84 -22.00 11.67
C GLU A 204 -1.87 -22.81 10.81
N GLN A 205 -2.26 -24.00 10.34
CA GLN A 205 -1.45 -24.79 9.42
C GLN A 205 -1.24 -24.07 8.08
N GLU A 206 -2.29 -23.45 7.53
CA GLU A 206 -2.19 -22.68 6.30
C GLU A 206 -1.28 -21.44 6.48
N LEU A 207 -1.35 -20.75 7.62
CA LEU A 207 -0.42 -19.67 7.95
C LEU A 207 1.01 -20.16 8.16
N ARG A 208 1.22 -21.32 8.80
CA ARG A 208 2.54 -21.94 8.96
C ARG A 208 3.15 -22.32 7.61
N ASP A 209 2.35 -22.88 6.71
CA ASP A 209 2.77 -23.22 5.35
C ASP A 209 3.12 -21.95 4.55
N GLN A 210 2.31 -20.89 4.66
CA GLN A 210 2.60 -19.59 4.06
C GLN A 210 3.88 -18.95 4.61
N ILE A 211 4.11 -19.01 5.92
CA ILE A 211 5.35 -18.54 6.56
C ILE A 211 6.54 -19.31 6.01
N GLY A 212 6.46 -20.65 5.94
CA GLY A 212 7.53 -21.48 5.37
C GLY A 212 7.85 -21.11 3.91
N GLN A 213 6.83 -20.90 3.08
CA GLN A 213 7.01 -20.45 1.69
C GLN A 213 7.68 -19.07 1.61
N LYS A 214 7.24 -18.11 2.43
CA LYS A 214 7.82 -16.76 2.44
C LYS A 214 9.26 -16.76 2.95
N GLU A 215 9.57 -17.57 3.96
CA GLU A 215 10.94 -17.74 4.45
C GLU A 215 11.86 -18.35 3.37
N GLN A 216 11.39 -19.34 2.62
CA GLN A 216 12.15 -19.90 1.50
C GLN A 216 12.40 -18.84 0.41
N GLN A 217 11.38 -18.04 0.10
CA GLN A 217 11.53 -16.98 -0.90
C GLN A 217 12.49 -15.87 -0.44
N ILE A 218 12.49 -15.51 0.85
CA ILE A 218 13.46 -14.56 1.42
C ILE A 218 14.89 -15.10 1.28
N ARG A 219 15.12 -16.38 1.54
CA ARG A 219 16.45 -17.00 1.38
C ARG A 219 16.95 -16.91 -0.06
N ILE A 220 16.11 -17.30 -1.03
CA ILE A 220 16.44 -17.21 -2.46
C ILE A 220 16.80 -15.77 -2.85
N LEU A 221 15.98 -14.79 -2.47
CA LEU A 221 16.24 -13.38 -2.78
C LEU A 221 17.51 -12.84 -2.12
N GLN A 222 17.84 -13.32 -0.92
CA GLN A 222 19.07 -12.94 -0.23
C GLN A 222 20.30 -13.49 -0.96
N ASP A 223 20.26 -14.74 -1.42
CA ASP A 223 21.33 -15.37 -2.18
C ASP A 223 21.54 -14.68 -3.54
N GLU A 224 20.45 -14.39 -4.27
CA GLU A 224 20.50 -13.62 -5.52
C GLU A 224 21.11 -12.23 -5.32
N ARG A 225 20.72 -11.53 -4.25
CA ARG A 225 21.27 -10.22 -3.92
C ARG A 225 22.77 -10.28 -3.58
N GLN A 226 23.22 -11.34 -2.92
CA GLN A 226 24.64 -11.54 -2.66
C GLN A 226 25.41 -11.80 -3.96
N ALA A 227 24.87 -12.63 -4.86
CA ALA A 227 25.47 -12.91 -6.16
C ALA A 227 25.60 -11.64 -7.01
N VAL A 228 24.53 -10.84 -7.11
CA VAL A 228 24.56 -9.55 -7.84
C VAL A 228 25.58 -8.58 -7.21
N ARG A 229 25.68 -8.54 -5.88
CA ARG A 229 26.67 -7.69 -5.20
C ARG A 229 28.10 -8.13 -5.49
N ALA A 230 28.38 -9.43 -5.54
CA ALA A 230 29.69 -9.95 -5.90
C ALA A 230 30.04 -9.60 -7.35
N GLN A 231 29.11 -9.81 -8.29
CA GLN A 231 29.30 -9.46 -9.70
C GLN A 231 29.55 -7.95 -9.90
N LYS A 232 28.83 -7.09 -9.16
CA LYS A 232 29.04 -5.65 -9.20
C LYS A 232 30.46 -5.27 -8.77
N LEU A 233 30.99 -5.87 -7.71
CA LEU A 233 32.34 -5.59 -7.23
C LEU A 233 33.41 -6.03 -8.26
N GLU A 234 33.21 -7.17 -8.91
CA GLU A 234 34.11 -7.63 -9.98
C GLU A 234 34.11 -6.65 -11.16
N LEU A 235 32.92 -6.23 -11.59
CA LEU A 235 32.77 -5.30 -12.71
C LEU A 235 33.34 -3.90 -12.39
N GLU A 236 33.18 -3.42 -11.15
CA GLU A 236 33.79 -2.17 -10.70
C GLU A 236 35.33 -2.27 -10.73
N ALA A 237 35.90 -3.41 -10.33
CA ALA A 237 37.34 -3.62 -10.37
C ALA A 237 37.88 -3.73 -11.82
N GLU A 238 37.12 -4.33 -12.73
CA GLU A 238 37.46 -4.38 -14.15
C GLU A 238 37.37 -2.98 -14.81
N TYR A 239 36.31 -2.24 -14.52
CA TYR A 239 36.13 -0.87 -15.00
C TYR A 239 37.29 0.05 -14.60
N GLN A 240 37.75 -0.04 -13.34
CA GLN A 240 38.90 0.74 -12.87
C GLN A 240 40.21 0.35 -13.58
N ARG A 241 40.41 -0.95 -13.88
CA ARG A 241 41.58 -1.39 -14.65
C ARG A 241 41.58 -0.82 -16.05
N LEU A 242 40.44 -0.89 -16.75
CA LEU A 242 40.28 -0.35 -18.10
C LEU A 242 40.50 1.17 -18.13
N LEU A 243 40.01 1.91 -17.14
CA LEU A 243 40.27 3.35 -17.03
C LEU A 243 41.76 3.65 -16.92
N ASN A 244 42.49 2.93 -16.06
CA ASN A 244 43.93 3.13 -15.90
C ASN A 244 44.68 2.79 -17.19
N GLU A 245 44.33 1.69 -17.88
CA GLU A 245 44.92 1.33 -19.18
C GLU A 245 44.67 2.43 -20.23
N MET A 246 43.46 3.00 -20.27
CA MET A 246 43.14 4.12 -21.15
C MET A 246 43.94 5.38 -20.82
N GLU A 247 44.12 5.71 -19.54
CA GLU A 247 44.93 6.85 -19.11
C GLU A 247 46.41 6.66 -19.48
N GLU A 248 46.96 5.46 -19.28
CA GLU A 248 48.33 5.12 -19.67
C GLU A 248 48.51 5.22 -21.19
N GLN A 249 47.57 4.71 -21.98
CA GLN A 249 47.58 4.85 -23.45
C GLN A 249 47.48 6.32 -23.88
N ALA A 250 46.61 7.11 -23.25
CA ALA A 250 46.44 8.53 -23.54
C ALA A 250 47.71 9.34 -23.26
N GLN A 251 48.42 9.03 -22.16
CA GLN A 251 49.70 9.66 -21.81
C GLN A 251 50.80 9.34 -22.84
N HIS A 252 50.79 8.14 -23.43
CA HIS A 252 51.73 7.73 -24.48
C HIS A 252 51.39 8.31 -25.87
N THR A 253 50.17 8.82 -26.09
CA THR A 253 49.74 9.49 -27.34
C THR A 253 49.87 11.01 -27.31
N THR A 254 50.85 11.57 -26.61
CA THR A 254 51.15 13.00 -26.72
C THR A 254 52.15 13.28 -27.84
N ASN A 255 51.71 14.10 -28.81
CA ASN A 255 52.43 14.63 -29.99
C ASN A 255 52.34 13.84 -31.30
N VAL A 256 51.16 13.33 -31.66
CA VAL A 256 50.86 13.13 -33.10
C VAL A 256 50.26 14.42 -33.63
N THR A 257 51.12 15.30 -34.15
CA THR A 257 50.66 16.42 -34.99
C THR A 257 50.14 15.81 -36.29
N VAL A 258 48.82 15.68 -36.42
CA VAL A 258 48.21 15.25 -37.70
C VAL A 258 48.44 16.38 -38.71
N PRO A 259 49.20 16.15 -39.80
CA PRO A 259 49.42 17.19 -40.79
C PRO A 259 48.09 17.60 -41.43
N GLU A 260 47.94 18.88 -41.78
CA GLU A 260 46.77 19.37 -42.50
C GLU A 260 46.61 18.54 -43.79
N PRO A 261 45.44 17.92 -44.03
CA PRO A 261 45.25 17.09 -45.21
C PRO A 261 45.31 17.95 -46.47
N ALA A 262 45.83 17.38 -47.57
CA ALA A 262 45.80 18.05 -48.86
C ALA A 262 44.34 18.32 -49.27
N MET A 263 43.95 19.58 -49.38
CA MET A 263 42.58 19.99 -49.69
C MET A 263 42.52 21.17 -50.66
N ARG A 264 41.47 21.19 -51.48
CA ARG A 264 41.18 22.30 -52.40
C ARG A 264 40.32 23.33 -51.69
N ARG A 265 40.61 24.62 -51.86
CA ARG A 265 39.82 25.71 -51.27
C ARG A 265 38.82 26.26 -52.27
N LEU A 266 37.54 26.05 -52.02
CA LEU A 266 36.41 26.50 -52.85
C LEU A 266 35.53 27.58 -52.18
N ILE A 267 35.96 28.11 -51.03
CA ILE A 267 35.19 28.98 -50.13
C ILE A 267 34.51 30.16 -50.85
N ASP A 268 35.12 30.71 -51.90
CA ASP A 268 34.58 31.84 -52.67
C ASP A 268 34.30 31.52 -54.14
N GLN A 269 34.38 30.25 -54.52
CA GLN A 269 34.15 29.79 -55.89
C GLN A 269 32.74 29.23 -56.09
N LEU A 270 32.05 28.91 -54.99
CA LEU A 270 30.71 28.33 -55.02
C LEU A 270 29.62 29.40 -55.11
N PRO A 271 28.48 29.09 -55.75
CA PRO A 271 27.31 29.96 -55.83
C PRO A 271 26.85 30.42 -54.44
N ARG A 272 26.55 31.71 -54.34
CA ARG A 272 26.00 32.35 -53.14
C ARG A 272 24.72 33.09 -53.49
N HIS A 273 23.84 33.24 -52.51
CA HIS A 273 22.64 34.03 -52.70
C HIS A 273 23.01 35.51 -52.93
N PRO A 274 22.33 36.24 -53.84
CA PRO A 274 22.67 37.63 -54.15
C PRO A 274 22.72 38.54 -52.92
N THR A 275 21.78 38.37 -51.98
CA THR A 275 21.58 39.28 -50.85
C THR A 275 21.77 38.66 -49.45
N LEU A 276 21.69 37.33 -49.31
CA LEU A 276 21.73 36.69 -47.98
C LEU A 276 23.18 36.41 -47.58
N ARG A 277 23.51 36.57 -46.30
CA ARG A 277 24.87 36.38 -45.78
C ARG A 277 24.84 35.55 -44.50
N TYR A 278 25.83 34.68 -44.33
CA TYR A 278 26.02 33.97 -43.06
C TYR A 278 26.56 34.91 -41.99
N LYS A 279 26.26 34.60 -40.73
CA LYS A 279 26.95 35.20 -39.58
C LYS A 279 28.36 34.63 -39.47
N THR A 280 29.21 35.30 -38.69
CA THR A 280 30.53 34.81 -38.32
C THR A 280 30.64 34.58 -36.81
N ARG A 281 31.59 33.75 -36.39
CA ARG A 281 31.91 33.40 -34.98
C ARG A 281 33.42 33.34 -34.76
N SER A 282 33.88 33.37 -33.50
CA SER A 282 35.28 33.08 -33.19
C SER A 282 35.53 31.56 -33.20
N LEU A 283 36.76 31.15 -33.54
CA LEU A 283 37.11 29.71 -33.56
C LEU A 283 36.99 29.05 -32.19
N SER A 284 37.19 29.80 -31.10
CA SER A 284 37.01 29.30 -29.73
C SER A 284 35.56 28.87 -29.39
N GLN A 285 34.57 29.30 -30.18
CA GLN A 285 33.18 28.88 -30.00
C GLN A 285 32.90 27.52 -30.66
N VAL A 286 33.77 27.03 -31.54
CA VAL A 286 33.65 25.71 -32.15
C VAL A 286 34.05 24.66 -31.13
N THR A 287 33.08 23.84 -30.72
CA THR A 287 33.28 22.76 -29.76
C THR A 287 32.93 21.39 -30.34
N HIS A 288 32.27 21.34 -31.50
CA HIS A 288 31.79 20.11 -32.10
C HIS A 288 32.14 20.02 -33.59
N ILE A 289 32.34 18.81 -34.09
CA ILE A 289 32.38 18.48 -35.52
C ILE A 289 31.13 17.66 -35.82
N ALA A 290 30.33 18.13 -36.77
CA ALA A 290 29.13 17.43 -37.22
C ALA A 290 29.42 16.69 -38.52
N ILE A 291 29.22 15.38 -38.52
CA ILE A 291 29.40 14.52 -39.70
C ILE A 291 28.07 14.37 -40.43
N HIS A 292 28.09 14.62 -41.74
CA HIS A 292 26.93 14.60 -42.62
C HIS A 292 27.18 13.71 -43.83
N HIS A 293 26.12 13.40 -44.54
CA HIS A 293 26.20 12.89 -45.90
C HIS A 293 25.29 13.72 -46.81
N THR A 294 25.54 13.72 -48.12
CA THR A 294 24.78 14.59 -49.03
C THR A 294 23.34 14.12 -49.24
N ALA A 295 23.03 12.87 -48.90
CA ALA A 295 21.76 12.19 -49.23
C ALA A 295 21.45 12.23 -50.74
N THR A 296 22.49 12.31 -51.57
CA THR A 296 22.44 12.33 -53.03
C THR A 296 23.45 11.34 -53.61
N PRO A 297 23.42 11.03 -54.91
CA PRO A 297 24.45 10.18 -55.52
C PRO A 297 25.86 10.76 -55.27
N PRO A 298 26.89 9.90 -55.10
CA PRO A 298 28.25 10.33 -54.78
C PRO A 298 28.91 11.20 -55.88
N THR A 299 28.34 11.22 -57.08
CA THR A 299 28.78 12.06 -58.21
C THR A 299 28.28 13.51 -58.11
N MET A 300 27.45 13.84 -57.12
CA MET A 300 26.93 15.19 -56.97
C MET A 300 28.03 16.13 -56.46
N THR A 301 28.25 17.22 -57.19
CA THR A 301 29.33 18.18 -56.90
C THR A 301 28.94 19.19 -55.81
N PRO A 302 29.91 19.75 -55.07
CA PRO A 302 29.66 20.85 -54.14
C PRO A 302 29.01 22.06 -54.82
N GLN A 303 29.36 22.35 -56.08
CA GLN A 303 28.74 23.38 -56.90
C GLN A 303 27.22 23.18 -56.99
N ARG A 304 26.79 21.97 -57.36
CA ARG A 304 25.36 21.67 -57.51
C ARG A 304 24.62 21.71 -56.18
N ILE A 305 25.26 21.28 -55.10
CA ILE A 305 24.68 21.37 -53.75
C ILE A 305 24.55 22.82 -53.31
N ALA A 306 25.54 23.66 -53.58
CA ALA A 306 25.47 25.10 -53.33
C ALA A 306 24.31 25.75 -54.10
N GLU A 307 24.11 25.41 -55.38
CA GLU A 307 22.96 25.87 -56.17
C GLU A 307 21.63 25.46 -55.54
N LEU A 308 21.52 24.22 -55.05
CA LEU A 308 20.31 23.75 -54.35
C LEU A 308 20.11 24.45 -53.00
N HIS A 309 21.18 24.87 -52.34
CA HIS A 309 21.13 25.56 -51.05
C HIS A 309 20.69 27.02 -51.18
N ILE A 310 21.15 27.73 -52.21
CA ILE A 310 20.82 29.14 -52.40
C ILE A 310 19.43 29.37 -52.99
N ASN A 311 18.77 28.32 -53.48
CA ASN A 311 17.40 28.41 -53.99
C ASN A 311 16.39 27.88 -52.95
N PRO A 312 15.20 28.49 -52.85
CA PRO A 312 14.13 27.94 -52.03
C PRO A 312 13.62 26.63 -52.66
N ASP A 313 13.16 25.72 -51.81
CA ASP A 313 12.47 24.48 -52.20
C ASP A 313 11.14 24.38 -51.45
N PRO A 314 10.04 24.90 -52.04
CA PRO A 314 8.72 24.87 -51.41
C PRO A 314 8.20 23.45 -51.14
N SER A 315 8.69 22.45 -51.88
CA SER A 315 8.27 21.05 -51.67
C SER A 315 8.80 20.47 -50.36
N ARG A 316 9.81 21.10 -49.77
CA ARG A 316 10.47 20.72 -48.51
C ARG A 316 10.34 21.78 -47.43
N ASP A 317 9.47 22.78 -47.62
CA ASP A 317 9.32 23.94 -46.74
C ASP A 317 10.68 24.62 -46.41
N LYS A 318 11.55 24.71 -47.42
CA LYS A 318 12.92 25.17 -47.26
C LYS A 318 13.11 26.53 -47.92
N GLU A 319 13.47 27.52 -47.12
CA GLU A 319 13.89 28.84 -47.61
C GLU A 319 15.30 28.82 -48.24
N ALA A 320 15.60 29.84 -49.05
CA ALA A 320 16.93 30.05 -49.61
C ALA A 320 17.98 30.30 -48.52
N TRP A 321 19.16 29.71 -48.66
CA TRP A 321 20.29 29.94 -47.75
C TRP A 321 21.31 30.91 -48.35
N PRO A 322 22.14 31.59 -47.54
CA PRO A 322 23.24 32.42 -48.03
C PRO A 322 24.23 31.71 -48.97
N GLY A 323 24.43 30.40 -48.82
CA GLY A 323 25.41 29.60 -49.57
C GLY A 323 25.30 28.11 -49.26
N ILE A 324 26.37 27.36 -49.51
CA ILE A 324 26.47 25.96 -49.10
C ILE A 324 26.53 25.82 -47.57
N GLY A 325 25.90 24.78 -47.03
CA GLY A 325 25.70 24.61 -45.59
C GLY A 325 26.88 23.99 -44.84
N TYR A 326 27.87 23.45 -45.54
CA TYR A 326 28.96 22.67 -44.94
C TYR A 326 30.30 23.41 -45.02
N HIS A 327 31.26 23.01 -44.18
CA HIS A 327 32.61 23.57 -44.17
C HIS A 327 33.58 22.74 -44.99
N PHE A 328 33.43 21.42 -44.96
CA PHE A 328 34.25 20.49 -45.72
C PHE A 328 33.39 19.48 -46.47
N PHE A 329 33.84 19.08 -47.66
CA PHE A 329 33.22 18.05 -48.48
C PHE A 329 34.23 16.96 -48.79
N VAL A 330 33.88 15.71 -48.48
CA VAL A 330 34.71 14.53 -48.71
C VAL A 330 34.12 13.74 -49.88
N HIS A 331 34.79 13.82 -51.03
CA HIS A 331 34.39 13.15 -52.26
C HIS A 331 34.53 11.64 -52.14
N ALA A 332 33.81 10.88 -52.97
CA ALA A 332 33.86 9.42 -52.94
C ALA A 332 35.26 8.83 -53.23
N ASP A 333 36.15 9.61 -53.85
CA ASP A 333 37.55 9.27 -54.12
C ASP A 333 38.52 9.65 -52.98
N GLY A 334 38.01 10.21 -51.87
CA GLY A 334 38.79 10.66 -50.72
C GLY A 334 39.35 12.08 -50.84
N SER A 335 39.18 12.77 -51.98
CA SER A 335 39.58 14.17 -52.09
C SER A 335 38.72 15.08 -51.22
N ILE A 336 39.32 16.14 -50.65
CA ILE A 336 38.65 17.05 -49.71
C ILE A 336 38.60 18.46 -50.30
N ASP A 337 37.42 19.07 -50.25
CA ASP A 337 37.21 20.49 -50.54
C ASP A 337 36.80 21.26 -49.28
N GLN A 338 37.44 22.40 -49.04
CA GLN A 338 36.97 23.38 -48.07
C GLN A 338 35.97 24.33 -48.74
N LEU A 339 34.75 24.35 -48.22
CA LEU A 339 33.59 25.02 -48.82
C LEU A 339 33.21 26.34 -48.11
N ASN A 340 33.56 26.47 -46.83
CA ASN A 340 33.36 27.69 -46.04
C ASN A 340 34.55 27.92 -45.11
N HIS A 341 34.73 29.16 -44.64
CA HIS A 341 35.64 29.47 -43.53
C HIS A 341 35.13 28.83 -42.23
N LEU A 342 36.02 28.45 -41.32
CA LEU A 342 35.68 27.86 -40.02
C LEU A 342 34.91 28.84 -39.11
N GLU A 343 35.05 30.13 -39.36
CA GLU A 343 34.34 31.21 -38.70
C GLU A 343 32.91 31.39 -39.25
N THR A 344 32.55 30.74 -40.36
CA THR A 344 31.22 30.89 -40.97
C THR A 344 30.18 30.06 -40.21
N VAL A 345 29.14 30.72 -39.71
CA VAL A 345 27.97 30.05 -39.12
C VAL A 345 27.04 29.58 -40.24
N SER A 346 27.45 28.54 -40.96
CA SER A 346 26.69 27.92 -42.04
C SER A 346 25.56 27.03 -41.50
N TYR A 347 24.55 26.74 -42.32
CA TYR A 347 23.33 26.05 -41.88
C TYR A 347 23.42 24.55 -42.16
N HIS A 348 23.73 23.74 -41.14
CA HIS A 348 23.84 22.28 -41.27
C HIS A 348 23.40 21.47 -40.04
N VAL A 349 23.31 22.07 -38.85
CA VAL A 349 22.71 21.44 -37.66
C VAL A 349 21.81 22.44 -36.96
N TYR A 350 20.50 22.18 -36.99
CA TYR A 350 19.51 23.02 -36.32
C TYR A 350 19.88 23.25 -34.85
N ARG A 351 19.85 24.51 -34.39
CA ARG A 351 20.26 25.00 -33.05
C ARG A 351 21.73 24.85 -32.64
N HIS A 352 22.57 24.22 -33.45
CA HIS A 352 24.00 24.02 -33.12
C HIS A 352 24.97 24.59 -34.15
N ASN A 353 24.47 25.33 -35.16
CA ASN A 353 25.31 25.95 -36.18
C ASN A 353 26.39 26.87 -35.59
N GLU A 354 26.17 27.49 -34.43
CA GLU A 354 27.16 28.39 -33.81
C GLU A 354 28.36 27.64 -33.21
N GLN A 355 28.20 26.38 -32.79
CA GLN A 355 29.25 25.61 -32.12
C GLN A 355 29.85 24.49 -32.98
N ALA A 356 29.34 24.29 -34.19
CA ALA A 356 29.69 23.15 -35.02
C ALA A 356 30.37 23.52 -36.35
N VAL A 357 31.33 22.69 -36.74
CA VAL A 357 31.89 22.63 -38.10
C VAL A 357 31.30 21.41 -38.81
N GLY A 358 30.71 21.61 -39.98
CA GLY A 358 30.07 20.56 -40.77
C GLY A 358 31.03 19.92 -41.78
N VAL A 359 31.23 18.61 -41.68
CA VAL A 359 31.94 17.78 -42.65
C VAL A 359 30.92 16.88 -43.35
N VAL A 360 30.78 16.99 -44.67
CA VAL A 360 29.82 16.18 -45.43
C VAL A 360 30.53 15.19 -46.34
N PHE A 361 30.05 13.96 -46.35
CA PHE A 361 30.52 12.88 -47.22
C PHE A 361 29.61 12.76 -48.44
N ALA A 362 30.20 12.70 -49.64
CA ALA A 362 29.46 12.46 -50.87
C ALA A 362 28.77 11.09 -50.83
N GLY A 363 27.44 11.06 -50.95
CA GLY A 363 26.67 9.83 -51.00
C GLY A 363 25.41 9.81 -50.12
N SER A 364 24.63 8.73 -50.27
CA SER A 364 23.51 8.41 -49.39
C SER A 364 23.79 7.09 -48.66
N PHE A 365 23.75 7.11 -47.33
CA PHE A 365 24.07 5.99 -46.43
C PHE A 365 22.85 5.51 -45.64
N MET A 366 21.64 5.89 -46.10
CA MET A 366 20.38 5.58 -45.41
C MET A 366 19.92 4.12 -45.61
N ASN A 367 20.48 3.41 -46.60
CA ASN A 367 20.04 2.07 -46.99
C ASN A 367 21.11 0.99 -46.75
N GLY A 368 21.91 1.13 -45.69
CA GLY A 368 22.99 0.19 -45.34
C GLY A 368 24.26 0.30 -46.20
N ALA A 369 24.30 1.25 -47.15
CA ALA A 369 25.53 1.63 -47.83
C ALA A 369 26.47 2.35 -46.84
N ILE A 370 27.77 2.05 -46.91
CA ILE A 370 28.81 2.69 -46.10
C ILE A 370 29.66 3.64 -46.96
N PRO A 371 30.34 4.64 -46.38
CA PRO A 371 31.34 5.43 -47.09
C PRO A 371 32.41 4.57 -47.74
N THR A 372 32.97 5.02 -48.86
CA THR A 372 34.03 4.28 -49.54
C THR A 372 35.28 4.20 -48.65
N SER A 373 36.13 3.20 -48.88
CA SER A 373 37.41 3.12 -48.16
C SER A 373 38.31 4.33 -48.40
N ALA A 374 38.16 5.02 -49.54
CA ALA A 374 38.90 6.25 -49.81
C ALA A 374 38.37 7.44 -48.99
N GLN A 375 37.08 7.48 -48.67
CA GLN A 375 36.50 8.47 -47.78
C GLN A 375 36.90 8.27 -46.30
N LEU A 376 37.22 7.03 -45.90
CA LEU A 376 37.55 6.66 -44.52
C LEU A 376 39.06 6.59 -44.23
N ARG A 377 39.90 6.88 -45.23
CA ARG A 377 41.36 6.91 -45.11
C ARG A 377 41.81 8.36 -45.02
#